data_AF-A0A8J6MH70-F1
#
_entry.id   AF-A0A8J6MH70-F1
#
_cell.length_a   1.000
_cell.length_b   1.000
_cell.length_c   1.000
_cell.angle_alpha   90.00
_cell.angle_beta   90.00
_cell.angle_gamma   90.00
#
_symmetry.space_group_name_H-M   'P 1'
#
loop_
_entity.id
_entity.type
_entity.pdbx_description
1 polymer ?
#
loop_
_entity_poly.entity_id
_entity_poly.type
_entity_poly.pdbx_seq_one_letter_code
_entity_poly.pdbx_strand_id
1 'polypeptide(L)'
;MIKSIAALEALYGTPGPASLEKVATRITPDYARIIEAAPFLALATVGPEGLDCSPRGDAHGLVRIQDETTLLLPDRRGNDRIDSLRNIIRDPRVALM
;
A
#
# COMPACT_ATOMS: atom_id res chain seq x y z
N MET A 1 28.09 3.61 -11.33
CA MET A 1 26.96 2.71 -11.01
C MET A 1 27.12 2.28 -9.56
N ILE A 2 26.15 2.58 -8.70
CA ILE A 2 26.14 2.19 -7.28
C ILE A 2 25.78 0.70 -7.21
N LYS A 3 26.56 -0.11 -6.46
CA LYS A 3 26.42 -1.58 -6.42
C LYS A 3 26.23 -2.16 -5.01
N SER A 4 26.14 -1.31 -3.99
CA SER A 4 25.92 -1.75 -2.60
C SER A 4 25.11 -0.71 -1.83
N ILE A 5 24.49 -1.15 -0.74
CA ILE A 5 23.76 -0.27 0.19
C ILE A 5 24.71 0.75 0.81
N ALA A 6 25.89 0.34 1.29
CA ALA A 6 26.88 1.25 1.86
C ALA A 6 27.34 2.35 0.86
N ALA A 7 27.51 2.00 -0.42
CA ALA A 7 27.86 2.98 -1.44
C ALA A 7 26.70 3.94 -1.77
N LEU A 8 25.46 3.50 -1.62
CA LEU A 8 24.27 4.36 -1.72
C LEU A 8 24.21 5.30 -0.52
N GLU A 9 24.31 4.77 0.70
CA GLU A 9 24.23 5.53 1.95
C GLU A 9 25.34 6.57 2.04
N ALA A 10 26.55 6.29 1.57
CA ALA A 10 27.65 7.27 1.52
C ALA A 10 27.34 8.50 0.64
N LEU A 11 26.37 8.41 -0.28
CA LEU A 11 25.94 9.53 -1.12
C LEU A 11 24.81 10.36 -0.52
N TYR A 12 24.08 9.81 0.44
CA TYR A 12 22.94 10.47 1.08
C TYR A 12 23.28 10.87 2.52
N GLY A 13 22.71 11.97 3.00
CA GLY A 13 22.77 12.32 4.41
C GLY A 13 21.80 11.49 5.25
N THR A 14 21.85 11.68 6.57
CA THR A 14 20.81 11.14 7.47
C THR A 14 19.51 11.93 7.28
N PRO A 15 18.34 11.27 7.23
CA PRO A 15 17.06 11.97 7.17
C PRO A 15 16.89 12.88 8.39
N GLY A 16 16.37 14.09 8.17
CA GLY A 16 16.06 15.02 9.25
C GLY A 16 14.92 14.50 10.15
N PRO A 17 14.85 14.92 11.43
CA PRO A 17 13.88 14.39 12.40
C PRO A 17 12.43 14.40 11.92
N ALA A 18 11.98 15.51 11.31
CA ALA A 18 10.61 15.64 10.81
C ALA A 18 10.24 14.60 9.73
N SER A 19 11.20 14.12 8.93
CA SER A 19 10.96 13.09 7.93
C SER A 19 10.70 11.71 8.55
N LEU A 20 11.25 11.47 9.73
CA LEU A 20 11.04 10.24 10.49
C LEU A 20 9.76 10.34 11.32
N GLU A 21 9.54 11.49 11.98
CA GLU A 21 8.39 11.72 12.86
C GLU A 21 7.04 11.69 12.12
N LYS A 22 7.01 12.12 10.85
CA LYS A 22 5.77 12.12 10.06
C LYS A 22 5.25 10.71 9.69
N VAL A 23 6.03 9.65 9.92
CA VAL A 23 5.62 8.28 9.60
C VAL A 23 4.61 7.83 10.65
N ALA A 24 3.33 7.76 10.25
CA ALA A 24 2.28 7.27 11.12
C ALA A 24 2.14 5.75 11.01
N THR A 25 2.01 5.07 12.16
CA THR A 25 1.73 3.63 12.25
C THR A 25 0.24 3.31 12.30
N ARG A 26 -0.60 4.35 12.21
CA ARG A 26 -2.06 4.29 12.31
C ARG A 26 -2.68 5.35 11.42
N ILE A 27 -3.93 5.14 11.06
CA ILE A 27 -4.75 6.06 10.28
C ILE A 27 -5.07 7.26 11.17
N THR A 28 -4.53 8.42 10.82
CA THR A 28 -4.87 9.69 11.46
C THR A 28 -6.19 10.21 10.90
N PRO A 29 -6.86 11.18 11.58
CA PRO A 29 -8.06 11.82 11.02
C PRO A 29 -7.85 12.42 9.62
N ASP A 30 -6.66 12.93 9.34
CA ASP A 30 -6.33 13.49 8.03
C ASP A 30 -6.18 12.40 6.96
N TYR A 31 -5.59 11.25 7.31
CA TYR A 31 -5.49 10.10 6.41
C TYR A 31 -6.85 9.46 6.17
N ALA A 32 -7.69 9.38 7.19
CA ALA A 32 -9.06 8.87 7.06
C ALA A 32 -9.83 9.65 5.99
N ARG A 33 -9.79 10.99 6.05
CA ARG A 33 -10.44 11.86 5.05
C ARG A 33 -9.95 11.62 3.63
N ILE A 34 -8.67 11.33 3.45
CA ILE A 34 -8.11 11.02 2.12
C ILE A 34 -8.60 9.64 1.65
N ILE A 35 -8.51 8.63 2.51
CA ILE A 35 -8.91 7.24 2.20
C ILE A 35 -10.40 7.18 1.83
N GLU A 36 -11.26 7.84 2.62
CA GLU A 36 -12.71 7.85 2.38
C GLU A 36 -13.12 8.57 1.09
N ALA A 37 -12.33 9.56 0.66
CA ALA A 37 -12.57 10.30 -0.57
C ALA A 37 -11.97 9.63 -1.81
N ALA A 38 -11.11 8.62 -1.67
CA ALA A 38 -10.40 8.01 -2.78
C ALA A 38 -11.33 7.12 -3.63
N PRO A 39 -11.53 7.43 -4.93
CA PRO A 39 -12.32 6.58 -5.83
C PRO A 39 -11.49 5.43 -6.44
N PHE A 40 -10.19 5.43 -6.18
CA PHE A 40 -9.19 4.56 -6.79
C PHE A 40 -8.05 4.27 -5.82
N LEU A 41 -7.46 3.07 -5.91
CA LEU A 41 -6.18 2.72 -5.30
C LEU A 41 -5.43 1.70 -6.16
N ALA A 42 -4.12 1.64 -5.98
CA ALA A 42 -3.27 0.57 -6.47
C ALA A 42 -2.95 -0.41 -5.33
N LEU A 43 -3.34 -1.68 -5.49
CA LEU A 43 -3.01 -2.76 -4.55
C LEU A 43 -1.76 -3.49 -5.03
N ALA A 44 -0.66 -3.33 -4.29
CA ALA A 44 0.57 -4.08 -4.53
C ALA A 44 0.63 -5.36 -3.68
N THR A 45 0.98 -6.48 -4.30
CA THR A 45 1.16 -7.79 -3.65
C THR A 45 2.45 -8.46 -4.14
N VAL A 46 2.96 -9.42 -3.35
CA VAL A 46 4.19 -10.16 -3.67
C VAL A 46 3.85 -11.61 -3.97
N GLY A 47 4.29 -12.11 -5.13
CA GLY A 47 4.22 -13.51 -5.51
C GLY A 47 5.60 -14.08 -5.88
N PRO A 48 5.75 -15.41 -5.95
CA PRO A 48 6.97 -16.03 -6.46
C PRO A 48 7.26 -15.67 -7.93
N GLU A 49 6.24 -15.21 -8.67
CA GLU A 49 6.35 -14.72 -10.04
C GLU A 49 6.84 -13.26 -10.11
N GLY A 50 6.91 -12.55 -8.97
CA GLY A 50 7.32 -11.15 -8.87
C GLY A 50 6.30 -10.27 -8.14
N LEU A 51 6.39 -8.97 -8.39
CA LEU A 51 5.46 -7.97 -7.84
C LEU A 51 4.25 -7.82 -8.76
N ASP A 52 3.05 -7.87 -8.17
CA ASP A 52 1.79 -7.54 -8.86
C ASP A 52 1.26 -6.20 -8.32
N CYS A 53 0.70 -5.38 -9.21
CA CYS A 53 0.10 -4.10 -8.87
C CYS A 53 -1.26 -3.97 -9.58
N SER A 54 -2.33 -4.14 -8.81
CA SER A 54 -3.68 -4.24 -9.34
C SER A 54 -4.46 -2.95 -9.09
N PRO A 55 -4.97 -2.27 -10.14
CA PRO A 55 -5.82 -1.11 -9.99
C PRO A 55 -7.20 -1.52 -9.43
N ARG A 56 -7.65 -0.83 -8.39
CA ARG A 56 -8.97 -1.01 -7.77
C ARG A 56 -9.71 0.32 -7.81
N GLY A 57 -10.97 0.31 -8.21
CA GLY A 57 -11.78 1.52 -8.32
C GLY A 57 -13.24 1.25 -8.01
N ASP A 58 -13.88 2.23 -7.37
CA ASP A 58 -15.29 2.15 -7.01
C ASP A 58 -15.89 3.55 -6.85
N ALA A 59 -16.97 3.83 -7.58
CA ALA A 59 -17.69 5.10 -7.49
C ALA A 59 -18.48 5.26 -6.17
N HIS A 60 -18.69 4.15 -5.42
CA HIS A 60 -19.55 4.11 -4.23
C HIS A 60 -18.78 3.87 -2.93
N GLY A 61 -17.49 4.21 -2.91
CA GLY A 61 -16.60 4.04 -1.77
C GLY A 61 -15.76 2.78 -1.91
N LEU A 62 -14.45 2.97 -2.05
CA LEU A 62 -13.50 1.92 -2.37
C LEU A 62 -12.96 1.17 -1.15
N VAL A 63 -12.75 1.87 -0.05
CA VAL A 63 -12.22 1.30 1.20
C VAL A 63 -13.11 1.74 2.35
N ARG A 64 -13.37 0.84 3.30
CA ARG A 64 -13.95 1.21 4.59
C ARG A 64 -12.90 1.12 5.68
N ILE A 65 -12.84 2.12 6.55
CA ILE A 65 -12.00 2.11 7.73
C ILE A 65 -12.77 1.38 8.84
N GLN A 66 -12.25 0.27 9.33
CA GLN A 66 -12.84 -0.44 10.46
C GLN A 66 -12.34 0.15 11.78
N ASP A 67 -11.05 0.42 11.87
CA ASP A 67 -10.39 1.06 13.01
C ASP A 67 -9.09 1.73 12.53
N GLU A 68 -8.34 2.37 13.44
CA GLU A 68 -7.11 3.12 13.11
C GLU A 68 -6.00 2.25 12.50
N THR A 69 -6.13 0.92 12.49
CA THR A 69 -5.13 -0.02 11.97
C THR A 69 -5.69 -1.01 10.96
N THR A 70 -6.99 -0.96 10.67
CA THR A 70 -7.68 -1.97 9.85
C THR A 70 -8.51 -1.32 8.75
N LEU A 71 -8.21 -1.71 7.51
CA LEU A 71 -8.96 -1.32 6.32
C LEU A 71 -9.70 -2.53 5.74
N LEU A 72 -10.92 -2.29 5.24
CA LEU A 72 -11.73 -3.26 4.53
C LEU A 72 -11.80 -2.87 3.06
N LEU A 73 -11.26 -3.71 2.19
CA LEU A 73 -11.32 -3.58 0.74
C LEU A 73 -12.30 -4.62 0.18
N PRO A 74 -13.48 -4.24 -0.33
CA PRO A 74 -14.42 -5.17 -0.92
C PRO A 74 -13.85 -5.81 -2.20
N ASP A 75 -14.04 -7.12 -2.35
CA ASP A 75 -13.75 -7.82 -3.60
C ASP A 75 -14.87 -7.57 -4.60
N ARG A 76 -14.63 -6.67 -5.55
CA ARG A 76 -15.56 -6.33 -6.62
C ARG A 76 -15.36 -7.26 -7.82
N ARG A 77 -16.46 -7.61 -8.50
CA ARG A 77 -16.42 -8.44 -9.70
C ARG A 77 -15.51 -7.79 -10.76
N GLY A 78 -14.54 -8.57 -11.24
CA GLY A 78 -13.57 -8.16 -12.24
C GLY A 78 -13.46 -9.17 -13.37
N ASN A 79 -12.22 -9.49 -13.74
CA ASN A 79 -11.88 -10.48 -14.78
C ASN A 79 -11.58 -11.89 -14.22
N ASP A 80 -11.88 -12.12 -12.94
CA ASP A 80 -11.69 -13.39 -12.21
C ASP A 80 -10.26 -13.96 -12.21
N ARG A 81 -9.26 -13.16 -12.59
CA ARG A 81 -7.85 -13.62 -12.56
C ARG A 81 -7.35 -13.91 -11.17
N ILE A 82 -7.84 -13.21 -10.14
CA ILE A 82 -7.53 -13.38 -8.70
C ILE A 82 -6.03 -13.44 -8.33
N ASP A 83 -5.16 -12.87 -9.17
CA ASP A 83 -3.69 -12.92 -8.99
C ASP A 83 -3.28 -12.32 -7.63
N SER A 84 -3.76 -11.11 -7.30
CA SER A 84 -3.48 -10.47 -6.01
C SER A 84 -3.99 -11.28 -4.81
N LEU A 85 -5.14 -11.97 -4.92
CA LEU A 85 -5.67 -12.81 -3.83
C LEU A 85 -4.82 -14.06 -3.63
N ARG A 86 -4.36 -14.71 -4.72
CA ARG A 86 -3.42 -15.84 -4.63
C ARG A 86 -2.11 -15.39 -3.99
N ASN A 87 -1.62 -14.21 -4.33
CA ASN A 87 -0.42 -13.65 -3.73
C ASN A 87 -0.61 -13.42 -2.23
N ILE A 88 -1.72 -12.81 -1.80
CA ILE A 88 -2.03 -12.57 -0.36
C ILE A 88 -2.05 -13.87 0.45
N ILE A 89 -2.58 -14.97 -0.11
CA ILE A 89 -2.58 -16.28 0.57
C ILE A 89 -1.15 -16.83 0.72
N ARG A 90 -0.26 -16.57 -0.24
CA ARG A 90 1.15 -17.03 -0.21
C ARG A 90 2.03 -16.13 0.66
N ASP A 91 1.81 -14.82 0.61
CA ASP A 91 2.51 -13.77 1.35
C ASP A 91 1.51 -12.66 1.73
N PRO A 92 1.17 -12.49 3.02
CA PRO A 92 0.13 -11.56 3.45
C PRO A 92 0.54 -10.09 3.40
N ARG A 93 1.78 -9.76 3.00
CA ARG A 93 2.25 -8.38 2.91
C ARG A 93 1.64 -7.70 1.69
N VAL A 94 1.04 -6.52 1.91
CA VAL A 94 0.43 -5.70 0.87
C VAL A 94 0.80 -4.22 1.05
N ALA A 95 0.65 -3.44 -0.02
CA ALA A 95 0.69 -1.99 0.04
C ALA A 95 -0.47 -1.38 -0.75
N LEU A 96 -0.98 -0.24 -0.27
CA LEU A 96 -2.02 0.55 -0.92
C LEU A 96 -1.44 1.92 -1.28
N MET A 97 -1.71 2.41 -2.49
CA MET A 97 -1.33 3.74 -2.96
C MET A 97 -2.49 4.44 -3.65
#